data_AF-A0A246L3U8-F1
#
_entry.id   AF-A0A246L3U8-F1
#
_cell.length_a   1.000
_cell.length_b   1.000
_cell.length_c   1.000
_cell.angle_alpha   90.00
_cell.angle_beta   90.00
_cell.angle_gamma   90.00
#
_symmetry.space_group_name_H-M   'P 1'
#
loop_
_entity.id
_entity.type
_entity.pdbx_description
1 polymer ?
#
loop_
_entity_poly.entity_id
_entity_poly.type
_entity_poly.pdbx_seq_one_letter_code
_entity_poly.pdbx_strand_id
1 'polypeptide(L)'
;MRLNWWNEGLQLKLRIHPAGLVLAVFYAIACWATRQLSLDQFYLPAGIRVAAVLLCPPRFWPYLLLGEYAYFAQMRYPMIEKYGMAWAVLASASLMPAVMLITHGCRKVLANSVNARLLAIALLSSVLVTLLNVSLSQLLWPTPPADSVLAFLSRAVRFSVGDFIAILTVAPLALLWARRNVEQGWKTIFTGPTAVALSVMTLLGVTATLIPSEASALRTSLQLLMGLPAIALTCLHGWRGAAVGVPALNLIIGLTTPKPYAAAFDASAFTTQQIMAITGVALLLLGSRISHYHRRYQLREVGEKNAINLARSSHMASESDLRERAIHLRKLGDGIDLSLSEVINWLNSHGHSAIANSLTHTANVHSRLFREQASMVYPTALEQLGLYVALQAGGVRAAWVNTHRVAEPRLAGDPCRLSLDLQLAAYRTLIDAVSLLLKSEPGQVIVRARCIGLKRQRGIVMTASLLDRHRALSDATTRLVRDRLAGRTLAFGGSVRCRQNRIIMVLVESAAPLRRESAESAVSGTSIASHSWDGQQAQA
;
A
#
# COMPACT_ATOMS: atom_id res chain seq x y z
N MET A 1 -18.34 52.40 -8.92
CA MET A 1 -17.36 51.36 -8.48
C MET A 1 -16.03 51.66 -9.15
N ARG A 2 -15.10 52.31 -8.42
CA ARG A 2 -13.77 52.70 -8.93
C ARG A 2 -12.77 51.55 -8.78
N LEU A 3 -11.99 51.32 -9.84
CA LEU A 3 -10.84 50.41 -9.91
C LEU A 3 -9.81 50.74 -8.81
N ASN A 4 -9.53 49.79 -7.93
CA ASN A 4 -8.44 49.83 -6.94
C ASN A 4 -7.55 48.57 -7.02
N TRP A 5 -7.31 48.03 -8.22
CA TRP A 5 -6.50 46.81 -8.40
C TRP A 5 -4.98 47.06 -8.57
N TRP A 6 -4.53 48.32 -8.47
CA TRP A 6 -3.12 48.70 -8.72
C TRP A 6 -2.32 49.07 -7.47
N ASN A 7 -2.95 49.20 -6.29
CA ASN A 7 -2.25 49.63 -5.07
C ASN A 7 -1.79 48.51 -4.13
N GLU A 8 -2.05 47.24 -4.47
CA GLU A 8 -1.30 46.15 -3.86
C GLU A 8 0.01 45.99 -4.61
N GLY A 9 0.98 46.82 -4.20
CA GLY A 9 2.35 46.73 -4.68
C GLY A 9 2.81 45.28 -4.67
N LEU A 10 3.27 44.82 -5.83
CA LEU A 10 4.15 43.67 -6.02
C LEU A 10 5.39 43.83 -5.13
N GLN A 11 5.24 43.66 -3.82
CA GLN A 11 6.35 43.38 -2.93
C GLN A 11 6.78 41.94 -3.19
N LEU A 12 7.44 41.74 -4.34
CA LEU A 12 8.37 40.64 -4.53
C LEU A 12 9.50 40.85 -3.51
N LYS A 13 9.27 40.45 -2.25
CA LYS A 13 10.33 40.23 -1.26
C LYS A 13 11.18 39.06 -1.76
N LEU A 14 12.01 39.34 -2.77
CA LEU A 14 13.02 38.43 -3.29
C LEU A 14 14.14 38.40 -2.24
N ARG A 15 13.92 37.67 -1.14
CA ARG A 15 15.00 37.35 -0.20
C ARG A 15 16.03 36.56 -0.99
N ILE A 16 17.14 37.20 -1.36
CA ILE A 16 18.24 36.58 -2.09
C ILE A 16 18.80 35.48 -1.20
N HIS A 17 18.50 34.22 -1.54
CA HIS A 17 19.06 33.07 -0.86
C HIS A 17 20.33 32.67 -1.62
N PRO A 18 21.49 32.50 -0.96
CA PRO A 18 22.72 32.06 -1.62
C PRO A 18 22.52 30.71 -2.35
N ALA A 19 21.67 29.84 -1.79
CA ALA A 19 21.25 28.59 -2.42
C ALA A 19 20.55 28.78 -3.79
N GLY A 20 19.84 29.90 -4.00
CA GLY A 20 19.20 30.23 -5.27
C GLY A 20 20.21 30.61 -6.35
N LEU A 21 21.27 31.35 -6.00
CA LEU A 21 22.33 31.69 -6.95
C LEU A 21 23.14 30.45 -7.36
N VAL A 22 23.45 29.55 -6.41
CA VAL A 22 24.08 28.27 -6.72
C VAL A 22 23.20 27.44 -7.67
N LEU A 23 21.89 27.43 -7.47
CA LEU A 23 20.94 26.77 -8.37
C LEU A 23 20.96 27.37 -9.78
N ALA A 24 21.05 28.71 -9.92
CA ALA A 24 21.13 29.38 -11.21
C ALA A 24 22.40 28.99 -11.98
N VAL A 25 23.55 28.97 -11.29
CA VAL A 25 24.84 28.55 -11.86
C VAL A 25 24.80 27.08 -12.26
N PHE A 26 24.30 26.20 -11.38
CA PHE A 26 24.17 24.78 -11.65
C PHE A 26 23.26 24.51 -12.86
N TYR A 27 22.14 25.22 -12.96
CA TYR A 27 21.24 25.15 -14.11
C TYR A 27 21.94 25.57 -15.41
N ALA A 28 22.67 26.69 -15.41
CA ALA A 28 23.40 27.17 -16.57
C ALA A 28 24.47 26.16 -17.04
N ILE A 29 25.24 25.59 -16.10
CA ILE A 29 26.24 24.54 -16.39
C ILE A 29 25.57 23.28 -16.95
N ALA A 30 24.43 22.86 -16.40
CA ALA A 30 23.70 21.70 -16.88
C ALA A 30 23.18 21.89 -18.32
N CYS A 31 22.64 23.07 -18.64
CA CYS A 31 22.24 23.42 -20.01
C CYS A 31 23.45 23.46 -20.97
N TRP A 32 24.58 24.01 -20.53
CA TRP A 32 25.80 24.04 -21.33
C TRP A 32 26.37 22.64 -21.59
N ALA A 33 26.50 21.81 -20.56
CA ALA A 33 27.02 20.44 -20.68
C ALA A 33 26.14 19.58 -21.61
N THR A 34 24.81 19.70 -21.48
CA THR A 34 23.90 18.92 -22.34
C THR A 34 23.76 19.46 -23.74
N ARG A 35 24.06 20.75 -23.98
CA ARG A 35 24.20 21.29 -25.33
C ARG A 35 25.31 20.59 -26.11
N GLN A 36 26.43 20.25 -25.46
CA GLN A 36 27.54 19.50 -26.11
C GLN A 36 27.13 18.08 -26.51
N LEU A 37 26.15 17.50 -25.83
CA LEU A 37 25.60 16.17 -26.12
C LEU A 37 24.39 16.22 -27.07
N SER A 38 23.87 17.42 -27.36
CA SER A 38 22.65 17.59 -28.15
C SER A 38 22.90 17.46 -29.64
N LEU A 39 21.89 16.94 -30.35
CA LEU A 39 21.80 16.95 -31.80
C LEU A 39 20.66 17.88 -32.22
N ASP A 40 20.62 18.33 -33.48
CA ASP A 40 19.50 19.15 -33.99
C ASP A 40 18.14 18.45 -33.84
N GLN A 41 18.13 17.11 -33.85
CA GLN A 41 16.95 16.27 -33.62
C GLN A 41 16.71 15.95 -32.13
N PHE A 42 17.68 16.23 -31.24
CA PHE A 42 17.64 15.87 -29.83
C PHE A 42 18.23 16.98 -28.95
N TYR A 43 17.43 18.01 -28.69
CA TYR A 43 17.84 19.19 -27.94
C TYR A 43 17.62 19.00 -26.42
N LEU A 44 18.59 18.34 -25.75
CA LEU A 44 18.52 18.04 -24.31
C LEU A 44 18.23 19.25 -23.40
N PRO A 45 18.72 20.48 -23.66
CA PRO A 45 18.45 21.62 -22.79
C PRO A 45 16.94 21.91 -22.62
N ALA A 46 16.09 21.59 -23.61
CA ALA A 46 14.64 21.68 -23.43
C ALA A 46 14.13 20.75 -22.32
N GLY A 47 14.67 19.53 -22.23
CA GLY A 47 14.35 18.60 -21.16
C GLY A 47 14.82 19.06 -19.79
N ILE A 48 16.02 19.66 -19.70
CA ILE A 48 16.52 20.26 -18.44
C ILE A 48 15.63 21.40 -17.99
N ARG A 49 15.21 22.28 -18.90
CA ARG A 49 14.31 23.40 -18.58
C ARG A 49 13.03 22.91 -17.91
N VAL A 50 12.35 21.95 -18.54
CA VAL A 50 11.10 21.38 -17.98
C VAL A 50 11.37 20.64 -16.67
N ALA A 51 12.44 19.84 -16.59
CA ALA A 51 12.82 19.13 -15.38
C ALA A 51 13.12 20.09 -14.21
N ALA A 52 13.87 21.16 -14.44
CA ALA A 52 14.20 22.16 -13.42
C ALA A 52 12.95 22.85 -12.87
N VAL A 53 12.01 23.25 -13.74
CA VAL A 53 10.74 23.85 -13.34
C VAL A 53 9.84 22.85 -12.59
N LEU A 54 9.85 21.57 -12.98
CA LEU A 54 9.12 20.51 -12.30
C LEU A 54 9.68 20.21 -10.89
N LEU A 55 11.01 20.18 -10.74
CA LEU A 55 11.71 19.92 -9.48
C LEU A 55 11.62 21.09 -8.51
N CYS A 56 11.76 22.32 -9.02
CA CYS A 56 11.87 23.50 -8.18
C CYS A 56 10.48 24.04 -7.79
N PRO A 57 10.24 24.33 -6.50
CA PRO A 57 9.05 25.05 -6.09
C PRO A 57 9.02 26.46 -6.70
N PRO A 58 7.82 27.06 -6.93
CA PRO A 58 7.68 28.35 -7.62
C PRO A 58 8.52 29.50 -7.05
N ARG A 59 8.85 29.45 -5.76
CA ARG A 59 9.74 30.40 -5.08
C ARG A 59 11.15 30.50 -5.69
N PHE A 60 11.65 29.44 -6.33
CA PHE A 60 12.99 29.42 -6.92
C PHE A 60 13.00 29.69 -8.44
N TRP A 61 11.84 29.87 -9.06
CA TRP A 61 11.73 30.14 -10.49
C TRP A 61 12.48 31.38 -10.97
N PRO A 62 12.52 32.51 -10.21
CA PRO A 62 13.34 33.67 -10.61
C PRO A 62 14.83 33.35 -10.77
N TYR A 63 15.37 32.44 -9.97
CA TYR A 63 16.77 32.03 -10.08
C TYR A 63 17.02 31.13 -11.30
N LEU A 64 16.05 30.30 -11.67
CA LEU A 64 16.12 29.52 -12.91
C LEU A 64 16.10 30.43 -14.15
N LEU A 65 15.28 31.50 -14.13
CA LEU A 65 15.27 32.53 -15.17
C LEU A 65 16.64 33.20 -15.31
N LEU A 66 17.26 33.57 -14.18
CA LEU A 66 18.61 34.15 -14.16
C LEU A 66 19.63 33.20 -14.81
N GLY A 67 19.60 31.92 -14.46
CA GLY A 67 20.48 30.91 -15.05
C GLY A 67 20.25 30.70 -16.55
N GLU A 68 19.00 30.75 -17.01
CA GLU A 68 18.68 30.65 -18.44
C GLU A 68 19.17 31.87 -19.23
N TYR A 69 19.04 33.07 -18.67
CA TYR A 69 19.58 34.28 -19.30
C TYR A 69 21.10 34.28 -19.36
N ALA A 70 21.78 33.78 -18.32
CA ALA A 70 23.23 33.58 -18.35
C ALA A 70 23.66 32.60 -19.45
N TYR A 71 22.97 31.45 -19.55
CA TYR A 71 23.22 30.45 -20.60
C TYR A 71 22.99 31.03 -22.01
N PHE A 72 21.88 31.73 -22.24
CA PHE A 72 21.60 32.33 -23.54
C PHE A 72 22.51 33.49 -23.87
N ALA A 73 22.94 34.29 -22.89
CA ALA A 73 23.91 35.36 -23.12
C ALA A 73 25.20 34.78 -23.72
N GLN A 74 25.75 33.71 -23.13
CA GLN A 74 26.95 33.07 -23.66
C GLN A 74 26.74 32.50 -25.07
N MET A 75 25.59 31.87 -25.34
CA MET A 75 25.34 31.18 -26.61
C MET A 75 24.92 32.12 -27.75
N ARG A 76 24.16 33.19 -27.45
CA ARG A 76 23.59 34.10 -28.46
C ARG A 76 24.41 35.38 -28.67
N TYR A 77 25.29 35.77 -27.73
CA TYR A 77 26.18 36.91 -27.91
C TYR A 77 26.99 36.89 -29.23
N PRO A 78 27.69 35.79 -29.60
CA PRO A 78 28.42 35.73 -30.87
C PRO A 78 27.51 35.70 -32.11
N MET A 79 26.20 35.53 -31.91
CA MET A 79 25.19 35.48 -32.98
C MET A 79 24.45 36.80 -33.19
N ILE A 80 24.69 37.81 -32.34
CA ILE A 80 24.01 39.12 -32.41
C ILE A 80 24.32 39.82 -33.74
N GLU A 81 25.57 39.79 -34.19
CA GLU A 81 25.98 40.44 -35.45
C GLU A 81 25.29 39.82 -36.67
N LYS A 82 24.98 38.52 -36.63
CA LYS A 82 24.39 37.78 -37.74
C LYS A 82 22.86 37.79 -37.76
N TYR A 83 22.22 37.74 -36.59
CA TYR A 83 20.77 37.54 -36.47
C TYR A 83 20.02 38.70 -35.81
N GLY A 84 20.74 39.74 -35.38
CA GLY A 84 20.17 40.95 -34.79
C GLY A 84 19.95 40.87 -33.27
N MET A 85 20.11 42.02 -32.61
CA MET A 85 19.99 42.17 -31.16
C MET A 85 18.55 41.93 -30.66
N ALA A 86 17.55 42.37 -31.43
CA ALA A 86 16.13 42.20 -31.07
C ALA A 86 15.74 40.72 -30.95
N TRP A 87 16.19 39.87 -31.88
CA TRP A 87 16.01 38.42 -31.78
C TRP A 87 16.71 37.86 -30.54
N ALA A 88 17.98 38.20 -30.32
CA ALA A 88 18.76 37.67 -29.22
C ALA A 88 18.13 37.96 -27.84
N VAL A 89 17.55 39.15 -27.65
CA VAL A 89 16.88 39.52 -26.40
C VAL A 89 15.49 38.89 -26.29
N LEU A 90 14.61 39.09 -27.28
CA LEU A 90 13.20 38.65 -27.20
C LEU A 90 13.06 37.12 -27.22
N ALA A 91 13.87 36.43 -28.04
CA ALA A 91 13.87 34.97 -28.06
C ALA A 91 14.49 34.37 -26.81
N SER A 92 15.30 35.10 -26.04
CA SER A 92 15.86 34.61 -24.76
C SER A 92 14.90 34.84 -23.62
N ALA A 93 14.24 36.00 -23.62
CA ALA A 93 13.31 36.40 -22.58
C ALA A 93 12.04 35.52 -22.53
N SER A 94 11.58 35.00 -23.68
CA SER A 94 10.25 34.40 -23.82
C SER A 94 10.14 32.90 -23.53
N LEU A 95 11.23 32.11 -23.67
CA LEU A 95 11.15 30.64 -23.64
C LEU A 95 10.93 30.07 -22.23
N MET A 96 11.66 30.56 -21.22
CA MET A 96 11.51 30.10 -19.83
C MET A 96 10.15 30.47 -19.23
N PRO A 97 9.67 31.74 -19.34
CA PRO A 97 8.37 32.11 -18.81
C PRO A 97 7.23 31.29 -19.43
N ALA A 98 7.31 30.97 -20.73
CA ALA A 98 6.33 30.12 -21.40
C ALA A 98 6.21 28.73 -20.74
N VAL A 99 7.34 28.09 -20.44
CA VAL A 99 7.36 26.79 -19.73
C VAL A 99 6.85 26.93 -18.29
N MET A 100 7.20 28.01 -17.60
CA MET A 100 6.69 28.30 -16.25
C MET A 100 5.17 28.47 -16.23
N LEU A 101 4.59 29.17 -17.21
CA LEU A 101 3.15 29.36 -17.32
C LEU A 101 2.42 28.04 -17.60
N ILE A 102 2.92 27.24 -18.55
CA ILE A 102 2.34 25.92 -18.86
C ILE A 102 2.38 25.02 -17.62
N THR A 103 3.55 24.91 -16.97
CA THR A 103 3.70 24.06 -15.79
C THR A 103 2.80 24.51 -14.65
N HIS A 104 2.63 25.82 -14.44
CA HIS A 104 1.70 26.38 -13.45
C HIS A 104 0.23 26.05 -13.80
N GLY A 105 -0.17 26.24 -15.06
CA GLY A 105 -1.52 25.91 -15.52
C GLY A 105 -1.83 24.42 -15.40
N CYS A 106 -0.96 23.55 -15.89
CA CYS A 106 -1.11 22.10 -15.79
C CYS A 106 -1.09 21.60 -14.34
N ARG A 107 -0.35 22.25 -13.44
CA ARG A 107 -0.38 21.95 -12.00
C ARG A 107 -1.76 22.18 -11.39
N LYS A 108 -2.51 23.20 -11.83
CA LYS A 108 -3.87 23.50 -11.37
C LYS A 108 -4.93 22.60 -12.00
N VAL A 109 -4.84 22.34 -13.31
CA VAL A 109 -5.90 21.64 -14.05
C VAL A 109 -5.79 20.11 -13.95
N LEU A 110 -4.58 19.53 -14.01
CA LEU A 110 -4.39 18.07 -14.03
C LEU A 110 -3.99 17.53 -12.64
N ALA A 111 -4.91 17.57 -11.69
CA ALA A 111 -4.68 17.10 -10.32
C ALA A 111 -4.61 15.56 -10.19
N ASN A 112 -5.32 14.82 -11.05
CA ASN A 112 -5.60 13.39 -10.80
C ASN A 112 -4.51 12.40 -11.23
N SER A 113 -3.54 12.78 -12.07
CA SER A 113 -2.41 11.88 -12.35
C SER A 113 -1.12 12.61 -12.71
N VAL A 114 -0.05 12.19 -12.03
CA VAL A 114 1.29 12.76 -12.17
C VAL A 114 1.83 12.55 -13.57
N ASN A 115 1.58 11.37 -14.14
CA ASN A 115 2.11 11.00 -15.45
C ASN A 115 1.35 11.68 -16.58
N ALA A 116 0.02 11.76 -16.53
CA ALA A 116 -0.71 12.55 -17.54
C ALA A 116 -0.33 14.03 -17.45
N ARG A 117 -0.10 14.56 -16.23
CA ARG A 117 0.41 15.92 -16.06
C ARG A 117 1.82 16.09 -16.65
N LEU A 118 2.74 15.16 -16.41
CA LEU A 118 4.08 15.18 -17.02
C LEU A 118 3.98 15.16 -18.54
N LEU A 119 3.15 14.28 -19.10
CA LEU A 119 2.98 14.13 -20.55
C LEU A 119 2.35 15.37 -21.17
N ALA A 120 1.33 15.95 -20.53
CA ALA A 120 0.70 17.20 -20.97
C ALA A 120 1.68 18.37 -20.92
N ILE A 121 2.47 18.49 -19.84
CA ILE A 121 3.51 19.51 -19.73
C ILE A 121 4.55 19.31 -20.83
N ALA A 122 5.03 18.08 -21.05
CA ALA A 122 6.01 17.78 -22.08
C ALA A 122 5.52 18.15 -23.48
N LEU A 123 4.28 17.76 -23.82
CA LEU A 123 3.67 18.04 -25.12
C LEU A 123 3.46 19.55 -25.33
N LEU A 124 2.79 20.22 -24.38
CA LEU A 124 2.48 21.65 -24.48
C LEU A 124 3.73 22.52 -24.47
N SER A 125 4.71 22.19 -23.61
CA SER A 125 5.97 22.96 -23.55
C SER A 125 6.79 22.78 -24.82
N SER A 126 6.87 21.56 -25.36
CA SER A 126 7.55 21.33 -26.63
C SER A 126 6.91 22.13 -27.77
N VAL A 127 5.60 22.03 -27.96
CA VAL A 127 4.90 22.75 -29.04
C VAL A 127 5.02 24.27 -28.86
N LEU A 128 4.81 24.80 -27.65
CA LEU A 128 4.86 26.24 -27.43
C LEU A 128 6.27 26.82 -27.56
N VAL A 129 7.28 26.18 -26.98
CA VAL A 129 8.67 26.64 -27.02
C VAL A 129 9.18 26.65 -28.46
N THR A 130 8.88 25.59 -29.21
CA THR A 130 9.28 25.51 -30.62
C THR A 130 8.54 26.51 -31.50
N LEU A 131 7.22 26.67 -31.32
CA LEU A 131 6.45 27.67 -32.06
C LEU A 131 6.95 29.08 -31.77
N LEU A 132 7.24 29.42 -30.51
CA LEU A 132 7.83 30.71 -30.15
C LEU A 132 9.22 30.89 -30.78
N ASN A 133 10.08 29.88 -30.68
CA ASN A 133 11.45 29.97 -31.20
C ASN A 133 11.48 30.11 -32.73
N VAL A 134 10.68 29.32 -33.46
CA VAL A 134 10.62 29.40 -34.93
C VAL A 134 9.93 30.69 -35.37
N SER A 135 8.82 31.10 -34.76
CA SER A 135 8.12 32.35 -35.12
C SER A 135 8.96 33.60 -34.86
N LEU A 136 9.66 33.68 -33.72
CA LEU A 136 10.57 34.79 -33.44
C LEU A 136 11.76 34.80 -34.39
N SER A 137 12.24 33.62 -34.80
CA SER A 137 13.32 33.53 -35.81
C SER A 137 12.82 33.95 -37.19
N GLN A 138 11.58 33.64 -37.58
CA GLN A 138 11.00 34.12 -38.84
C GLN A 138 10.78 35.63 -38.86
N LEU A 139 10.30 36.20 -37.74
CA LEU A 139 9.92 37.61 -37.67
C LEU A 139 11.13 38.56 -37.50
N LEU A 140 12.17 38.12 -36.81
CA LEU A 140 13.27 39.00 -36.37
C LEU A 140 14.60 38.74 -37.07
N TRP A 141 14.78 37.63 -37.80
CA TRP A 141 16.02 37.40 -38.54
C TRP A 141 16.12 38.30 -39.78
N PRO A 142 17.30 38.87 -40.08
CA PRO A 142 17.53 39.65 -41.30
C PRO A 142 17.28 38.86 -42.59
N THR A 143 17.58 37.55 -42.57
CA THR A 143 17.28 36.60 -43.64
C THR A 143 16.34 35.52 -43.09
N PRO A 144 15.03 35.59 -43.36
CA PRO A 144 14.09 34.59 -42.87
C PRO A 144 14.41 33.24 -43.51
N PRO A 145 14.38 32.15 -42.75
CA PRO A 145 14.91 30.88 -43.22
C PRO A 145 13.86 29.97 -43.90
N ALA A 146 12.63 30.45 -44.11
CA ALA A 146 11.62 29.75 -44.90
C ALA A 146 10.62 30.72 -45.53
N ASP A 147 10.54 30.72 -46.86
CA ASP A 147 9.64 31.61 -47.60
C ASP A 147 8.22 31.02 -47.73
N SER A 148 8.06 29.71 -47.49
CA SER A 148 6.78 29.01 -47.58
C SER A 148 6.25 28.53 -46.23
N VAL A 149 4.92 28.61 -46.07
CA VAL A 149 4.21 28.16 -44.86
C VAL A 149 4.43 26.66 -44.59
N LEU A 150 4.53 25.85 -45.64
CA LEU A 150 4.77 24.41 -45.50
C LEU A 150 6.19 24.09 -44.97
N ALA A 151 7.20 24.84 -45.40
CA ALA A 151 8.57 24.72 -44.87
C ALA A 151 8.66 25.18 -43.41
N PHE A 152 7.89 26.20 -43.02
CA PHE A 152 7.76 26.61 -41.62
C PHE A 152 7.14 25.51 -40.76
N LEU A 153 5.99 24.96 -41.18
CA LEU A 153 5.27 23.93 -40.42
C LEU A 153 6.10 22.65 -40.27
N SER A 154 6.74 22.18 -41.35
CA SER A 154 7.59 21.00 -41.29
C SER A 154 8.78 21.18 -40.33
N ARG A 155 9.38 22.37 -40.29
CA ARG A 155 10.43 22.71 -39.33
C ARG A 155 9.93 22.74 -37.88
N ALA A 156 8.78 23.36 -37.64
CA ALA A 156 8.16 23.42 -36.32
C ALA A 156 7.81 22.02 -35.78
N VAL A 157 7.27 21.14 -36.64
CA VAL A 157 6.99 19.74 -36.27
C VAL A 157 8.28 18.98 -35.94
N ARG A 158 9.33 19.12 -36.76
CA ARG A 158 10.61 18.45 -36.51
C ARG A 158 11.24 18.85 -35.17
N PHE A 159 11.30 20.15 -34.90
CA PHE A 159 11.85 20.63 -33.63
C PHE A 159 10.97 20.25 -32.44
N SER A 160 9.64 20.28 -32.57
CA SER A 160 8.75 19.91 -31.46
C SER A 160 8.83 18.43 -31.12
N VAL A 161 9.04 17.55 -32.11
CA VAL A 161 9.32 16.15 -31.82
C VAL A 161 10.64 16.01 -31.05
N GLY A 162 11.70 16.70 -31.47
CA GLY A 162 13.00 16.65 -30.80
C GLY A 162 12.97 17.18 -29.35
N ASP A 163 12.35 18.34 -29.13
CA ASP A 163 12.14 18.93 -27.81
C ASP A 163 11.29 18.01 -26.92
N PHE A 164 10.27 17.35 -27.48
CA PHE A 164 9.42 16.42 -26.74
C PHE A 164 10.21 15.18 -26.27
N ILE A 165 11.04 14.60 -27.14
CA ILE A 165 11.88 13.44 -26.81
C ILE A 165 12.94 13.81 -25.76
N ALA A 166 13.52 15.00 -25.86
CA ALA A 166 14.44 15.53 -24.85
C ALA A 166 13.75 15.66 -23.48
N ILE A 167 12.52 16.17 -23.44
CA ILE A 167 11.73 16.27 -22.20
C ILE A 167 11.40 14.88 -21.65
N LEU A 168 10.98 13.92 -22.48
CA LEU A 168 10.73 12.54 -22.05
C LEU A 168 11.99 11.83 -21.55
N THR A 169 13.17 12.30 -21.93
CA THR A 169 14.44 11.73 -21.43
C THR A 169 14.76 12.27 -20.03
N VAL A 170 14.63 13.58 -19.80
CA VAL A 170 15.10 14.19 -18.55
C VAL A 170 14.00 14.26 -17.48
N ALA A 171 12.77 14.60 -17.85
CA ALA A 171 11.70 14.89 -16.90
C ALA A 171 11.28 13.66 -16.05
N PRO A 172 11.13 12.43 -16.60
CA PRO A 172 10.79 11.27 -15.79
C PRO A 172 11.88 10.91 -14.77
N LEU A 173 13.17 11.01 -15.13
CA LEU A 173 14.30 10.79 -14.22
C LEU A 173 14.31 11.82 -13.09
N ALA A 174 14.08 13.08 -13.42
CA ALA A 174 13.97 14.15 -12.43
C ALA A 174 12.83 13.87 -11.44
N LEU A 175 11.65 13.48 -11.94
CA LEU A 175 10.50 13.15 -11.11
C LEU A 175 10.74 11.91 -10.24
N LEU A 176 11.43 10.90 -10.76
CA LEU A 176 11.85 9.73 -10.00
C LEU A 176 12.82 10.11 -8.87
N TRP A 177 13.79 10.98 -9.15
CA TRP A 177 14.73 11.50 -8.15
C TRP A 177 14.04 12.29 -7.05
N ALA A 178 13.10 13.18 -7.40
CA ALA A 178 12.33 13.95 -6.43
C ALA A 178 11.50 13.09 -5.48
N ARG A 179 11.07 11.91 -5.94
CA ARG A 179 10.19 10.99 -5.19
C ARG A 179 10.93 9.94 -4.39
N ARG A 180 12.27 9.90 -4.44
CA ARG A 180 13.10 8.87 -3.79
C ARG A 180 12.84 8.71 -2.29
N ASN A 181 12.46 9.78 -1.60
CA ASN A 181 12.24 9.78 -0.14
C ASN A 181 10.80 9.47 0.26
N VAL A 182 9.83 9.69 -0.64
CA VAL A 182 8.39 9.56 -0.32
C VAL A 182 7.90 8.15 -0.61
N GLU A 183 8.47 7.50 -1.61
CA GLU A 183 8.01 6.18 -2.02
C GLU A 183 8.81 5.05 -1.35
N GLN A 184 8.13 4.24 -0.56
CA GLN A 184 8.68 2.98 -0.04
C GLN A 184 9.09 2.08 -1.23
N GLY A 185 10.36 1.66 -1.26
CA GLY A 185 10.88 0.76 -2.29
C GLY A 185 11.81 1.36 -3.36
N TRP A 186 12.38 2.56 -3.18
CA TRP A 186 13.41 3.07 -4.11
C TRP A 186 14.57 2.08 -4.33
N LYS A 187 14.95 1.32 -3.29
CA LYS A 187 15.98 0.27 -3.36
C LYS A 187 15.62 -0.91 -4.28
N THR A 188 14.34 -1.17 -4.54
CA THR A 188 13.92 -2.27 -5.43
C THR A 188 14.10 -1.95 -6.91
N ILE A 189 14.39 -0.69 -7.25
CA ILE A 189 14.76 -0.27 -8.61
C ILE A 189 16.22 -0.66 -8.91
N PHE A 190 17.09 -0.73 -7.91
CA PHE A 190 18.52 -1.06 -8.10
C PHE A 190 18.82 -2.55 -7.93
N THR A 191 17.84 -3.41 -8.24
CA THR A 191 17.99 -4.87 -8.20
C THR A 191 18.66 -5.40 -9.47
N GLY A 192 19.28 -6.58 -9.41
CA GLY A 192 19.87 -7.28 -10.57
C GLY A 192 19.13 -7.17 -11.92
N PRO A 193 17.78 -7.34 -12.01
CA PRO A 193 17.08 -7.25 -13.30
C PRO A 193 17.16 -5.87 -13.98
N THR A 194 17.32 -4.77 -13.23
CA THR A 194 17.45 -3.44 -13.86
C THR A 194 18.83 -3.22 -14.43
N ALA A 195 19.87 -3.66 -13.73
CA ALA A 195 21.24 -3.65 -14.24
C ALA A 195 21.36 -4.51 -15.51
N VAL A 196 20.75 -5.71 -15.51
CA VAL A 196 20.71 -6.59 -16.69
C VAL A 196 20.00 -5.92 -17.86
N ALA A 197 18.80 -5.36 -17.65
CA ALA A 197 18.06 -4.70 -18.72
C ALA A 197 18.83 -3.50 -19.32
N LEU A 198 19.45 -2.67 -18.48
CA LEU A 198 20.28 -1.55 -18.94
C LEU A 198 21.54 -2.01 -19.69
N SER A 199 22.16 -3.09 -19.23
CA SER A 199 23.33 -3.69 -19.91
C SER A 199 22.94 -4.25 -21.29
N VAL A 200 21.78 -4.90 -21.39
CA VAL A 200 21.26 -5.40 -22.67
C VAL A 200 20.92 -4.23 -23.62
N MET A 201 20.29 -3.17 -23.12
CA MET A 201 19.99 -1.98 -23.94
C MET A 201 21.26 -1.32 -24.47
N THR A 202 22.27 -1.15 -23.63
CA THR A 202 23.56 -0.55 -24.04
C THR A 202 24.31 -1.43 -25.03
N LEU A 203 24.35 -2.75 -24.81
CA LEU A 203 24.94 -3.72 -25.74
C LEU A 203 24.28 -3.63 -27.12
N LEU A 204 22.93 -3.68 -27.17
CA LEU A 204 22.18 -3.56 -28.42
C LEU A 204 22.45 -2.23 -29.13
N GLY A 205 22.51 -1.12 -28.39
CA GLY A 205 22.86 0.19 -28.93
C GLY A 205 24.26 0.25 -29.52
N VAL A 206 25.26 -0.30 -28.83
CA VAL A 206 26.65 -0.37 -29.33
C VAL A 206 26.71 -1.25 -30.57
N THR A 207 26.07 -2.42 -30.58
CA THR A 207 26.01 -3.28 -31.78
C THR A 207 25.36 -2.58 -32.97
N ALA A 208 24.36 -1.70 -32.73
CA ALA A 208 23.73 -0.91 -33.77
C ALA A 208 24.65 0.17 -34.39
N THR A 209 25.74 0.56 -33.71
CA THR A 209 26.76 1.48 -34.26
C THR A 209 27.82 0.78 -35.12
N LEU A 210 28.05 -0.51 -34.88
CA LEU A 210 29.06 -1.31 -35.57
C LEU A 210 28.57 -1.85 -36.93
N ILE A 211 27.27 -1.77 -37.21
CA ILE A 211 26.66 -2.25 -38.45
C ILE A 211 26.93 -1.24 -39.59
N PRO A 212 27.43 -1.69 -40.77
CA PRO A 212 27.64 -0.84 -41.94
C PRO A 212 26.36 -0.14 -42.40
N SER A 213 26.51 1.08 -42.96
CA SER A 213 25.40 1.94 -43.42
C SER A 213 24.52 1.31 -44.50
N GLU A 214 24.99 0.25 -45.18
CA GLU A 214 24.25 -0.48 -46.22
C GLU A 214 23.12 -1.37 -45.64
N ALA A 215 23.20 -1.76 -44.37
CA ALA A 215 22.21 -2.62 -43.69
C ALA A 215 21.27 -1.83 -42.76
N SER A 216 20.68 -0.73 -43.26
CA SER A 216 19.80 0.18 -42.50
C SER A 216 18.58 -0.50 -41.85
N ALA A 217 18.04 -1.54 -42.50
CA ALA A 217 16.93 -2.33 -41.97
C ALA A 217 17.32 -3.12 -40.70
N LEU A 218 18.52 -3.70 -40.69
CA LEU A 218 19.03 -4.48 -39.56
C LEU A 218 19.37 -3.56 -38.37
N ARG A 219 19.86 -2.36 -38.64
CA ARG A 219 20.04 -1.31 -37.63
C ARG A 219 18.72 -0.89 -36.98
N THR A 220 17.69 -0.68 -37.80
CA THR A 220 16.34 -0.29 -37.33
C THR A 220 15.72 -1.41 -36.49
N SER A 221 15.86 -2.67 -36.92
CA SER A 221 15.31 -3.81 -36.16
C SER A 221 16.00 -3.99 -34.81
N LEU A 222 17.32 -3.78 -34.71
CA LEU A 222 18.04 -3.76 -33.42
C LEU A 222 17.57 -2.62 -32.51
N GLN A 223 17.37 -1.42 -33.07
CA GLN A 223 16.86 -0.28 -32.30
C GLN A 223 15.45 -0.55 -31.78
N LEU A 224 14.57 -1.17 -32.58
CA LEU A 224 13.25 -1.62 -32.13
C LEU A 224 13.33 -2.71 -31.04
N LEU A 225 14.28 -3.63 -31.15
CA LEU A 225 14.51 -4.69 -30.16
C LEU A 225 14.91 -4.14 -28.79
N MET A 226 15.61 -2.99 -28.74
CA MET A 226 15.92 -2.28 -27.50
C MET A 226 14.67 -1.84 -26.71
N GLY A 227 13.51 -1.77 -27.36
CA GLY A 227 12.23 -1.51 -26.70
C GLY A 227 11.79 -2.64 -25.75
N LEU A 228 12.16 -3.90 -26.02
CA LEU A 228 11.75 -5.06 -25.22
C LEU A 228 12.27 -5.00 -23.77
N PRO A 229 13.57 -4.74 -23.51
CA PRO A 229 14.05 -4.51 -22.15
C PRO A 229 13.31 -3.36 -21.43
N ALA A 230 12.97 -2.27 -22.13
CA ALA A 230 12.23 -1.15 -21.54
C ALA A 230 10.78 -1.54 -21.18
N ILE A 231 10.13 -2.37 -22.00
CA ILE A 231 8.82 -2.96 -21.69
C ILE A 231 8.93 -3.87 -20.46
N ALA A 232 9.93 -4.76 -20.42
CA ALA A 232 10.15 -5.67 -19.30
C ALA A 232 10.37 -4.91 -17.98
N LEU A 233 11.18 -3.85 -17.99
CA LEU A 233 11.36 -2.96 -16.84
C LEU A 233 10.04 -2.33 -16.39
N THR A 234 9.22 -1.87 -17.33
CA THR A 234 7.91 -1.29 -17.04
C THR A 234 6.96 -2.31 -16.42
N CYS A 235 6.99 -3.56 -16.87
CA CYS A 235 6.17 -4.62 -16.29
C CYS A 235 6.63 -5.03 -14.89
N LEU A 236 7.95 -5.10 -14.64
CA LEU A 236 8.51 -5.53 -13.36
C LEU A 236 8.44 -4.44 -12.29
N HIS A 237 8.74 -3.19 -12.65
CA HIS A 237 8.88 -2.07 -11.71
C HIS A 237 7.78 -1.00 -11.85
N GLY A 238 6.79 -1.22 -12.74
CA GLY A 238 5.71 -0.29 -13.00
C GLY A 238 6.21 1.04 -13.59
N TRP A 239 5.70 2.16 -13.09
CA TRP A 239 6.11 3.49 -13.52
C TRP A 239 7.61 3.75 -13.35
N ARG A 240 8.24 3.20 -12.31
CA ARG A 240 9.67 3.38 -12.04
C ARG A 240 10.52 2.80 -13.16
N GLY A 241 10.13 1.61 -13.64
CA GLY A 241 10.78 0.96 -14.77
C GLY A 241 10.66 1.79 -16.05
N ALA A 242 9.47 2.33 -16.33
CA ALA A 242 9.28 3.23 -17.47
C ALA A 242 10.08 4.54 -17.33
N ALA A 243 10.16 5.11 -16.12
CA ALA A 243 10.88 6.36 -15.84
C ALA A 243 12.40 6.22 -15.96
N VAL A 244 12.96 5.01 -15.91
CA VAL A 244 14.38 4.73 -16.19
C VAL A 244 14.57 4.23 -17.62
N GLY A 245 13.73 3.30 -18.06
CA GLY A 245 13.84 2.63 -19.34
C GLY A 245 13.62 3.54 -20.54
N VAL A 246 12.61 4.41 -20.51
CA VAL A 246 12.32 5.34 -21.63
C VAL A 246 13.45 6.36 -21.83
N PRO A 247 13.96 7.02 -20.77
CA PRO A 247 15.16 7.84 -20.86
C PRO A 247 16.41 7.11 -21.35
N ALA A 248 16.68 5.91 -20.84
CA ALA A 248 17.82 5.11 -21.26
C ALA A 248 17.73 4.78 -22.77
N LEU A 249 16.54 4.40 -23.23
CA LEU A 249 16.26 4.10 -24.64
C LEU A 249 16.55 5.32 -25.53
N ASN A 250 15.97 6.48 -25.18
CA ASN A 250 16.15 7.72 -25.95
C ASN A 250 17.60 8.20 -25.95
N LEU A 251 18.29 8.10 -24.81
CA LEU A 251 19.68 8.50 -24.68
C LEU A 251 20.61 7.61 -25.51
N ILE A 252 20.42 6.29 -25.46
CA ILE A 252 21.25 5.36 -26.23
C ILE A 252 21.02 5.58 -27.74
N ILE A 253 19.78 5.73 -28.19
CA ILE A 253 19.47 6.01 -29.60
C ILE A 253 20.08 7.37 -30.03
N GLY A 254 19.97 8.40 -29.18
CA GLY A 254 20.56 9.71 -29.44
C GLY A 254 22.09 9.68 -29.57
N LEU A 255 22.77 8.89 -28.73
CA LEU A 255 24.24 8.75 -28.75
C LEU A 255 24.76 7.84 -29.87
N THR A 256 23.95 6.87 -30.32
CA THR A 256 24.34 5.87 -31.32
C THR A 256 23.98 6.27 -32.76
N THR A 257 23.29 7.39 -32.97
CA THR A 257 23.00 7.94 -34.29
C THR A 257 24.29 8.58 -34.88
N PRO A 258 24.69 8.30 -36.14
CA PRO A 258 25.98 8.70 -36.67
C PRO A 258 25.98 10.21 -36.94
N LYS A 259 27.12 10.88 -36.73
CA LYS A 259 27.26 12.33 -36.84
C LYS A 259 28.14 12.73 -38.03
N PRO A 260 27.63 12.87 -39.25
CA PRO A 260 28.46 13.33 -40.35
C PRO A 260 28.82 14.83 -40.22
N TYR A 261 27.94 15.68 -39.65
CA TYR A 261 28.23 17.07 -39.25
C TYR A 261 27.12 17.62 -38.33
N ALA A 262 27.36 18.75 -37.66
CA ALA A 262 26.51 19.30 -36.59
C ALA A 262 25.03 19.60 -36.98
N ALA A 263 24.74 19.73 -38.28
CA ALA A 263 23.40 20.01 -38.83
C ALA A 263 22.86 18.87 -39.73
N ALA A 264 23.46 17.68 -39.69
CA ALA A 264 23.05 16.57 -40.53
C ALA A 264 21.69 16.00 -40.09
N PHE A 265 20.75 15.88 -41.02
CA PHE A 265 19.43 15.32 -40.79
C PHE A 265 19.36 13.90 -41.34
N ASP A 266 19.22 12.90 -40.47
CA ASP A 266 18.92 11.52 -40.84
C ASP A 266 17.41 11.25 -40.69
N ALA A 267 16.74 10.97 -41.80
CA ALA A 267 15.31 10.70 -41.84
C ALA A 267 14.95 9.35 -41.17
N SER A 268 15.84 8.36 -41.24
CA SER A 268 15.62 7.01 -40.69
C SER A 268 15.77 6.95 -39.17
N ALA A 269 16.72 7.71 -38.63
CA ALA A 269 16.84 7.91 -37.18
C ALA A 269 15.65 8.69 -36.63
N PHE A 270 15.17 9.69 -37.36
CA PHE A 270 14.02 10.51 -36.96
C PHE A 270 12.71 9.69 -36.90
N THR A 271 12.44 8.81 -37.87
CA THR A 271 11.26 7.93 -37.81
C THR A 271 11.34 6.95 -36.64
N THR A 272 12.52 6.38 -36.38
CA THR A 272 12.72 5.48 -35.23
C THR A 272 12.52 6.21 -33.89
N GLN A 273 13.03 7.44 -33.78
CA GLN A 273 12.83 8.30 -32.62
C GLN A 273 11.35 8.65 -32.38
N GLN A 274 10.56 8.88 -33.43
CA GLN A 274 9.11 9.09 -33.30
C GLN A 274 8.38 7.85 -32.78
N ILE A 275 8.69 6.67 -33.34
CA ILE A 275 8.11 5.40 -32.88
C ILE A 275 8.43 5.22 -31.40
N MET A 276 9.68 5.43 -31.00
CA MET A 276 10.10 5.29 -29.61
C MET A 276 9.51 6.35 -28.68
N ALA A 277 9.25 7.56 -29.17
CA ALA A 277 8.53 8.58 -28.41
C ALA A 277 7.10 8.12 -28.09
N ILE A 278 6.39 7.60 -29.09
CA ILE A 278 5.03 7.05 -28.93
C ILE A 278 5.05 5.86 -27.96
N THR A 279 6.00 4.93 -28.15
CA THR A 279 6.21 3.79 -27.24
C THR A 279 6.54 4.26 -25.82
N GLY A 280 7.37 5.30 -25.67
CA GLY A 280 7.72 5.89 -24.37
C GLY A 280 6.52 6.49 -23.64
N VAL A 281 5.64 7.20 -24.36
CA VAL A 281 4.36 7.69 -23.81
C VAL A 281 3.49 6.52 -23.35
N ALA A 282 3.34 5.49 -24.19
CA ALA A 282 2.57 4.30 -23.86
C ALA A 282 3.12 3.58 -22.63
N LEU A 283 4.44 3.41 -22.51
CA LEU A 283 5.11 2.79 -21.38
C LEU A 283 4.95 3.60 -20.09
N LEU A 284 5.05 4.93 -20.14
CA LEU A 284 4.83 5.78 -18.96
C LEU A 284 3.38 5.74 -18.47
N LEU A 285 2.41 5.67 -19.39
CA LEU A 285 1.00 5.49 -19.06
C LEU A 285 0.72 4.09 -18.51
N LEU A 286 1.21 3.05 -19.17
CA LEU A 286 1.06 1.66 -18.74
C LEU A 286 1.71 1.43 -17.37
N GLY A 287 2.94 1.89 -17.19
CA GLY A 287 3.65 1.83 -15.91
C GLY A 287 2.86 2.52 -14.79
N SER A 288 2.20 3.65 -15.07
CA SER A 288 1.33 4.32 -14.10
C SER A 288 0.16 3.45 -13.65
N ARG A 289 -0.47 2.73 -14.58
CA ARG A 289 -1.62 1.86 -14.31
C ARG A 289 -1.18 0.62 -13.54
N ILE A 290 -0.08 -0.01 -13.97
CA ILE A 290 0.51 -1.16 -13.27
C ILE A 290 0.83 -0.78 -11.82
N SER A 291 1.53 0.34 -11.59
CA SER A 291 1.84 0.81 -10.24
C SER A 291 0.59 1.11 -9.41
N HIS A 292 -0.45 1.70 -10.00
CA HIS A 292 -1.71 1.98 -9.30
C HIS A 292 -2.40 0.69 -8.85
N TYR A 293 -2.53 -0.31 -9.72
CA TYR A 293 -3.13 -1.59 -9.35
C TYR A 293 -2.28 -2.32 -8.32
N HIS A 294 -0.97 -2.39 -8.51
CA HIS A 294 -0.08 -3.06 -7.55
C HIS A 294 -0.17 -2.43 -6.16
N ARG A 295 -0.21 -1.10 -6.07
CA ARG A 295 -0.39 -0.38 -4.79
C ARG A 295 -1.75 -0.68 -4.17
N ARG A 296 -2.83 -0.71 -4.96
CA ARG A 296 -4.18 -1.03 -4.48
C ARG A 296 -4.28 -2.45 -3.95
N TYR A 297 -3.65 -3.41 -4.62
CA TYR A 297 -3.58 -4.81 -4.16
C TYR A 297 -2.82 -4.93 -2.84
N GLN A 298 -1.63 -4.31 -2.73
CA GLN A 298 -0.86 -4.33 -1.48
C GLN A 298 -1.61 -3.67 -0.32
N LEU A 299 -2.23 -2.51 -0.55
CA LEU A 299 -3.02 -1.83 0.47
C LEU A 299 -4.22 -2.66 0.91
N ARG A 300 -4.88 -3.35 -0.03
CA ARG A 300 -5.98 -4.26 0.28
C ARG A 300 -5.52 -5.45 1.11
N GLU A 301 -4.42 -6.09 0.72
CA GLU A 301 -3.88 -7.25 1.45
C GLU A 301 -3.46 -6.88 2.88
N VAL A 302 -2.76 -5.75 3.05
CA VAL A 302 -2.39 -5.25 4.38
C VAL A 302 -3.63 -4.84 5.17
N GLY A 303 -4.58 -4.16 4.53
CA GLY A 303 -5.85 -3.76 5.16
C GLY A 303 -6.69 -4.95 5.62
N GLU A 304 -6.78 -6.01 4.82
CA GLU A 304 -7.50 -7.23 5.14
C GLU A 304 -6.84 -7.98 6.32
N LYS A 305 -5.52 -8.16 6.29
CA LYS A 305 -4.77 -8.75 7.42
C LYS A 305 -4.94 -7.94 8.70
N ASN A 306 -4.85 -6.61 8.61
CA ASN A 306 -5.04 -5.72 9.75
C ASN A 306 -6.47 -5.77 10.29
N ALA A 307 -7.49 -5.85 9.42
CA ALA A 307 -8.89 -5.97 9.82
C ALA A 307 -9.17 -7.29 10.54
N ILE A 308 -8.62 -8.41 10.05
CA ILE A 308 -8.74 -9.73 10.71
C ILE A 308 -8.06 -9.70 12.09
N ASN A 309 -6.84 -9.16 12.17
CA ASN A 309 -6.12 -9.04 13.44
C ASN A 309 -6.86 -8.14 14.44
N LEU A 310 -7.40 -7.01 13.97
CA LEU A 310 -8.20 -6.10 14.79
C LEU A 310 -9.47 -6.79 15.30
N ALA A 311 -10.19 -7.51 14.44
CA ALA A 311 -11.37 -8.28 14.83
C ALA A 311 -11.04 -9.36 15.88
N ARG A 312 -9.92 -10.08 15.71
CA ARG A 312 -9.45 -11.07 16.69
C ARG A 312 -9.14 -10.41 18.03
N SER A 313 -8.39 -9.31 18.04
CA SER A 313 -8.05 -8.58 19.27
C SER A 313 -9.28 -8.02 20.00
N SER A 314 -10.27 -7.51 19.26
CA SER A 314 -11.53 -7.01 19.80
C SER A 314 -12.35 -8.13 20.45
N HIS A 315 -12.42 -9.30 19.81
CA HIS A 315 -13.08 -10.47 20.40
C HIS A 315 -12.39 -10.95 21.68
N MET A 316 -11.05 -10.98 21.71
CA MET A 316 -10.29 -11.36 22.90
C MET A 316 -10.49 -10.36 24.05
N ALA A 317 -10.47 -9.06 23.75
CA ALA A 317 -10.76 -8.02 24.74
C ALA A 317 -12.18 -8.17 25.31
N SER A 318 -13.18 -8.43 24.46
CA SER A 318 -14.56 -8.67 24.91
C SER A 318 -14.69 -9.92 25.80
N GLU A 319 -13.97 -11.00 25.52
CA GLU A 319 -14.00 -12.19 26.40
C GLU A 319 -13.31 -11.93 27.74
N SER A 320 -12.25 -11.11 27.76
CA SER A 320 -11.59 -10.73 29.01
C SER A 320 -12.49 -9.87 29.91
N ASP A 321 -13.24 -8.92 29.34
CA ASP A 321 -14.22 -8.12 30.06
C ASP A 321 -15.39 -9.00 30.60
N LEU A 322 -15.88 -9.96 29.80
CA LEU A 322 -16.88 -10.92 30.27
C LEU A 322 -16.37 -11.80 31.42
N ARG A 323 -15.10 -12.21 31.36
CA ARG A 323 -14.44 -12.95 32.45
C ARG A 323 -14.39 -12.12 33.73
N GLU A 324 -13.95 -10.86 33.64
CA GLU A 324 -13.87 -9.96 34.79
C GLU A 324 -15.24 -9.74 35.43
N ARG A 325 -16.27 -9.49 34.61
CA ARG A 325 -17.66 -9.37 35.06
C ARG A 325 -18.17 -10.62 35.74
N ALA A 326 -17.84 -11.81 35.22
CA ALA A 326 -18.25 -13.07 35.83
C ALA A 326 -17.57 -13.30 37.19
N ILE A 327 -16.29 -12.93 37.33
CA ILE A 327 -15.58 -12.96 38.62
C ILE A 327 -16.24 -12.01 39.62
N HIS A 328 -16.61 -10.80 39.18
CA HIS A 328 -17.30 -9.84 40.04
C HIS A 328 -18.69 -10.33 40.47
N LEU A 329 -19.48 -10.88 39.54
CA LEU A 329 -20.79 -11.49 39.85
C LEU A 329 -20.66 -12.63 40.85
N ARG A 330 -19.62 -13.47 40.72
CA ARG A 330 -19.38 -14.55 41.67
C ARG A 330 -19.06 -14.03 43.07
N LYS A 331 -18.17 -13.03 43.18
CA LYS A 331 -17.87 -12.39 44.47
C LYS A 331 -19.10 -11.76 45.12
N LEU A 332 -19.96 -11.11 44.32
CA LEU A 332 -21.24 -10.58 44.80
C LEU A 332 -22.16 -11.69 45.31
N GLY A 333 -22.27 -12.80 44.58
CA GLY A 333 -23.05 -13.95 45.00
C GLY A 333 -22.55 -14.55 46.32
N ASP A 334 -21.23 -14.76 46.44
CA ASP A 334 -20.62 -15.29 47.66
C ASP A 334 -20.85 -14.33 48.86
N GLY A 335 -20.83 -13.00 48.63
CA GLY A 335 -21.15 -12.00 49.66
C GLY A 335 -22.63 -12.01 50.09
N ILE A 336 -23.55 -12.19 49.14
CA ILE A 336 -24.99 -12.35 49.43
C ILE A 336 -25.21 -13.63 50.26
N ASP A 337 -24.62 -14.75 49.84
CA ASP A 337 -24.72 -16.04 50.54
C ASP A 337 -24.21 -15.93 51.99
N LEU A 338 -23.10 -15.21 52.20
CA LEU A 338 -22.55 -14.94 53.54
C LEU A 338 -23.54 -14.13 54.39
N SER A 339 -24.06 -13.02 53.87
CA SER A 339 -25.00 -12.15 54.59
C SER A 339 -26.32 -12.87 54.92
N LEU A 340 -26.82 -13.71 54.00
CA LEU A 340 -28.00 -14.54 54.24
C LEU A 340 -27.73 -15.58 55.33
N SER A 341 -26.55 -16.19 55.34
CA SER A 341 -26.15 -17.15 56.37
C SER A 341 -26.07 -16.49 57.76
N GLU A 342 -25.57 -15.26 57.84
CA GLU A 342 -25.57 -14.47 59.09
C GLU A 342 -26.99 -14.18 59.58
N VAL A 343 -27.90 -13.77 58.70
CA VAL A 343 -29.31 -13.53 59.05
C VAL A 343 -30.00 -14.81 59.50
N ILE A 344 -29.77 -15.94 58.82
CA ILE A 344 -30.31 -17.25 59.20
C ILE A 344 -29.83 -17.65 60.61
N ASN A 345 -28.53 -17.47 60.88
CA ASN A 345 -27.95 -17.78 62.18
C ASN A 345 -28.52 -16.87 63.28
N TRP A 346 -28.68 -15.58 63.00
CA TRP A 346 -29.31 -14.63 63.93
C TRP A 346 -30.75 -15.02 64.24
N LEU A 347 -31.56 -15.37 63.23
CA LEU A 347 -32.94 -15.84 63.42
C LEU A 347 -33.03 -17.12 64.25
N ASN A 348 -32.12 -18.07 64.03
CA ASN A 348 -32.03 -19.29 64.82
C ASN A 348 -31.70 -18.99 66.29
N SER A 349 -30.76 -18.08 66.54
CA SER A 349 -30.38 -17.68 67.91
C SER A 349 -31.50 -16.97 68.69
N HIS A 350 -32.45 -16.33 68.01
CA HIS A 350 -33.59 -15.63 68.60
C HIS A 350 -34.87 -16.50 68.66
N GLY A 351 -34.78 -17.81 68.37
CA GLY A 351 -35.91 -18.74 68.50
C GLY A 351 -36.88 -18.78 67.31
N HIS A 352 -36.59 -18.10 66.21
CA HIS A 352 -37.43 -18.08 64.99
C HIS A 352 -37.01 -19.16 63.96
N SER A 353 -36.87 -20.40 64.41
CA SER A 353 -36.35 -21.53 63.61
C SER A 353 -37.21 -21.87 62.38
N ALA A 354 -38.54 -21.69 62.46
CA ALA A 354 -39.44 -21.95 61.33
C ALA A 354 -39.18 -20.98 60.15
N ILE A 355 -38.96 -19.70 60.45
CA ILE A 355 -38.66 -18.66 59.44
C ILE A 355 -37.26 -18.86 58.88
N ALA A 356 -36.28 -19.19 59.73
CA ALA A 356 -34.92 -19.50 59.32
C ALA A 356 -34.86 -20.68 58.34
N ASN A 357 -35.63 -21.76 58.58
CA ASN A 357 -35.70 -22.91 57.67
C ASN A 357 -36.32 -22.56 56.32
N SER A 358 -37.40 -21.76 56.30
CA SER A 358 -38.02 -21.29 55.06
C SER A 358 -37.08 -20.38 54.25
N LEU A 359 -36.38 -19.46 54.94
CA LEU A 359 -35.38 -18.59 54.34
C LEU A 359 -34.20 -19.39 53.78
N THR A 360 -33.72 -20.40 54.50
CA THR A 360 -32.64 -21.29 54.05
C THR A 360 -33.00 -22.01 52.76
N HIS A 361 -34.22 -22.56 52.69
CA HIS A 361 -34.68 -23.24 51.48
C HIS A 361 -34.73 -22.27 50.28
N THR A 362 -35.31 -21.08 50.50
CA THR A 362 -35.43 -20.04 49.47
C THR A 362 -34.06 -19.53 49.00
N ALA A 363 -33.14 -19.27 49.94
CA ALA A 363 -31.78 -18.85 49.66
C ALA A 363 -31.02 -19.89 48.83
N ASN A 364 -31.11 -21.18 49.18
CA ASN A 364 -30.46 -22.25 48.41
C ASN A 364 -30.96 -22.34 46.97
N VAL A 365 -32.27 -22.19 46.75
CA VAL A 365 -32.86 -22.19 45.41
C VAL A 365 -32.37 -21.00 44.58
N HIS A 366 -32.42 -19.78 45.14
CA HIS A 366 -31.99 -18.58 44.42
C HIS A 366 -30.48 -18.54 44.18
N SER A 367 -29.67 -19.00 45.13
CA SER A 367 -28.20 -19.07 44.99
C SER A 367 -27.80 -20.04 43.88
N ARG A 368 -28.51 -21.18 43.78
CA ARG A 368 -28.32 -22.13 42.68
C ARG A 368 -28.68 -21.49 41.33
N LEU A 369 -29.85 -20.87 41.21
CA LEU A 369 -30.28 -20.20 39.98
C LEU A 369 -29.33 -19.06 39.58
N PHE A 370 -28.85 -18.28 40.56
CA PHE A 370 -27.86 -17.22 40.33
C PHE A 370 -26.54 -17.78 39.79
N ARG A 371 -26.01 -18.86 40.38
CA ARG A 371 -24.79 -19.53 39.91
C ARG A 371 -24.97 -20.11 38.51
N GLU A 372 -26.12 -20.70 38.22
CA GLU A 372 -26.47 -21.19 36.88
C GLU A 372 -26.48 -20.03 35.86
N GLN A 373 -27.11 -18.89 36.19
CA GLN A 373 -27.12 -17.70 35.33
C GLN A 373 -25.73 -17.05 35.17
N ALA A 374 -24.94 -16.96 36.24
CA ALA A 374 -23.58 -16.42 36.19
C ALA A 374 -22.67 -17.30 35.31
N SER A 375 -22.85 -18.63 35.34
CA SER A 375 -22.11 -19.56 34.49
C SER A 375 -22.40 -19.40 32.98
N MET A 376 -23.54 -18.78 32.63
CA MET A 376 -23.90 -18.45 31.24
C MET A 376 -23.18 -17.19 30.73
N VAL A 377 -22.70 -16.32 31.63
CA VAL A 377 -21.94 -15.11 31.28
C VAL A 377 -20.54 -15.49 30.80
N TYR A 378 -19.83 -16.30 31.58
CA TYR A 378 -18.50 -16.80 31.25
C TYR A 378 -18.31 -18.27 31.68
N PRO A 379 -17.86 -19.16 30.77
CA PRO A 379 -17.70 -20.57 31.07
C PRO A 379 -16.38 -20.86 31.82
N THR A 380 -16.35 -20.63 33.13
CA THR A 380 -15.18 -20.92 33.98
C THR A 380 -14.72 -22.38 33.91
N ALA A 381 -15.66 -23.32 33.73
CA ALA A 381 -15.38 -24.74 33.53
C ALA A 381 -14.55 -25.03 32.26
N LEU A 382 -14.62 -24.16 31.25
CA LEU A 382 -13.85 -24.32 30.01
C LEU A 382 -12.36 -24.10 30.25
N GLU A 383 -12.00 -23.14 31.11
CA GLU A 383 -10.59 -22.88 31.44
C GLU A 383 -9.94 -24.02 32.22
N GLN A 384 -10.72 -24.67 33.09
CA GLN A 384 -10.22 -25.71 34.01
C GLN A 384 -10.28 -27.12 33.41
N LEU A 385 -11.36 -27.43 32.68
CA LEU A 385 -11.69 -28.80 32.23
C LEU A 385 -11.68 -28.94 30.69
N GLY A 386 -11.51 -27.83 29.97
CA GLY A 386 -11.50 -27.79 28.51
C GLY A 386 -12.88 -27.75 27.86
N LEU A 387 -12.87 -27.47 26.55
CA LEU A 387 -14.07 -27.24 25.73
C LEU A 387 -15.14 -28.36 25.83
N TYR A 388 -14.72 -29.62 25.77
CA TYR A 388 -15.68 -30.74 25.66
C TYR A 388 -16.42 -31.00 26.97
N VAL A 389 -15.71 -30.92 28.10
CA VAL A 389 -16.33 -31.03 29.42
C VAL A 389 -17.25 -29.85 29.67
N ALA A 390 -16.85 -28.63 29.28
CA ALA A 390 -17.70 -27.45 29.41
C ALA A 390 -19.02 -27.56 28.62
N LEU A 391 -19.02 -28.21 27.44
CA LEU A 391 -20.23 -28.46 26.65
C LEU A 391 -21.12 -29.57 27.22
N GLN A 392 -20.56 -30.53 27.98
CA GLN A 392 -21.29 -31.66 28.55
C GLN A 392 -21.77 -31.42 29.99
N ALA A 393 -21.04 -30.65 30.79
CA ALA A 393 -21.28 -30.48 32.22
C ALA A 393 -21.57 -29.02 32.63
N GLY A 394 -21.45 -28.05 31.71
CA GLY A 394 -21.72 -26.64 32.01
C GLY A 394 -23.21 -26.26 31.97
N GLY A 395 -23.53 -25.02 32.38
CA GLY A 395 -24.90 -24.47 32.37
C GLY A 395 -25.58 -24.52 31.01
N VAL A 396 -24.80 -24.54 29.92
CA VAL A 396 -25.32 -24.70 28.55
C VAL A 396 -25.94 -26.07 28.31
N ARG A 397 -25.40 -27.14 28.91
CA ARG A 397 -26.02 -28.47 28.82
C ARG A 397 -27.39 -28.46 29.46
N ALA A 398 -27.51 -27.90 30.66
CA ALA A 398 -28.79 -27.76 31.35
C ALA A 398 -29.78 -26.95 30.51
N ALA A 399 -29.34 -25.83 29.93
CA ALA A 399 -30.16 -25.02 29.02
C ALA A 399 -30.63 -25.80 27.78
N TRP A 400 -29.76 -26.61 27.17
CA TRP A 400 -30.13 -27.46 26.02
C TRP A 400 -31.09 -28.58 26.40
N VAL A 401 -30.85 -29.25 27.53
CA VAL A 401 -31.75 -30.29 28.04
C VAL A 401 -33.13 -29.70 28.31
N ASN A 402 -33.23 -28.50 28.90
CA ASN A 402 -34.50 -27.83 29.18
C ASN A 402 -35.32 -27.52 27.92
N THR A 403 -34.69 -27.40 26.75
CA THR A 403 -35.44 -27.22 25.49
C THR A 403 -36.02 -28.52 24.92
N HIS A 404 -35.59 -29.69 25.40
CA HIS A 404 -35.98 -31.04 24.93
C HIS A 404 -35.77 -31.26 23.41
N ARG A 405 -35.05 -30.36 22.73
CA ARG A 405 -34.86 -30.38 21.27
C ARG A 405 -33.42 -30.66 20.85
N VAL A 406 -32.46 -30.59 21.77
CA VAL A 406 -31.04 -30.78 21.46
C VAL A 406 -30.61 -32.18 21.89
N ALA A 407 -30.18 -32.99 20.92
CA ALA A 407 -29.62 -34.32 21.18
C ALA A 407 -28.23 -34.22 21.81
N GLU A 408 -27.73 -35.33 22.36
CA GLU A 408 -26.40 -35.35 22.96
C GLU A 408 -25.30 -35.00 21.96
N PRO A 409 -24.39 -34.07 22.32
CA PRO A 409 -23.34 -33.61 21.42
C PRO A 409 -22.31 -34.72 21.19
N ARG A 410 -22.00 -34.98 19.91
CA ARG A 410 -20.94 -35.94 19.54
C ARG A 410 -19.61 -35.20 19.41
N LEU A 411 -18.71 -35.41 20.35
CA LEU A 411 -17.42 -34.74 20.45
C LEU A 411 -16.29 -35.73 20.11
N ALA A 412 -15.34 -35.33 19.27
CA ALA A 412 -14.26 -36.21 18.81
C ALA A 412 -12.90 -35.49 18.71
N GLY A 413 -11.83 -36.15 19.13
CA GLY A 413 -10.48 -35.60 19.15
C GLY A 413 -10.11 -34.93 20.48
N ASP A 414 -8.97 -34.26 20.52
CA ASP A 414 -8.39 -33.70 21.74
C ASP A 414 -8.43 -32.16 21.71
N PRO A 415 -9.32 -31.52 22.49
CA PRO A 415 -9.45 -30.06 22.54
C PRO A 415 -8.28 -29.39 23.25
N CYS A 416 -7.53 -30.10 24.11
CA CYS A 416 -6.41 -29.52 24.88
C CYS A 416 -5.23 -29.10 24.00
N ARG A 417 -5.20 -29.55 22.74
CA ARG A 417 -4.19 -29.14 21.75
C ARG A 417 -4.46 -27.77 21.14
N LEU A 418 -5.65 -27.22 21.36
CA LEU A 418 -6.10 -25.91 20.87
C LEU A 418 -5.82 -24.84 21.94
N SER A 419 -5.49 -23.61 21.53
CA SER A 419 -5.38 -22.49 22.47
C SER A 419 -6.70 -22.23 23.20
N LEU A 420 -6.61 -21.63 24.38
CA LEU A 420 -7.79 -21.24 25.15
C LEU A 420 -8.71 -20.30 24.35
N ASP A 421 -8.13 -19.35 23.61
CA ASP A 421 -8.87 -18.40 22.77
C ASP A 421 -9.68 -19.11 21.68
N LEU A 422 -9.07 -20.10 21.01
CA LEU A 422 -9.74 -20.89 19.99
C LEU A 422 -10.85 -21.76 20.60
N GLN A 423 -10.62 -22.31 21.80
CA GLN A 423 -11.64 -23.07 22.53
C GLN A 423 -12.82 -22.19 22.95
N LEU A 424 -12.58 -20.99 23.48
CA LEU A 424 -13.63 -20.02 23.83
C LEU A 424 -14.42 -19.56 22.59
N ALA A 425 -13.73 -19.24 21.50
CA ALA A 425 -14.37 -18.88 20.24
C ALA A 425 -15.22 -20.05 19.69
N ALA A 426 -14.73 -21.28 19.79
CA ALA A 426 -15.46 -22.49 19.40
C ALA A 426 -16.71 -22.71 20.26
N TYR A 427 -16.60 -22.56 21.57
CA TYR A 427 -17.71 -22.63 22.51
C TYR A 427 -18.80 -21.62 22.16
N ARG A 428 -18.45 -20.33 22.02
CA ARG A 428 -19.39 -19.25 21.70
C ARG A 428 -20.05 -19.43 20.33
N THR A 429 -19.26 -19.73 19.29
CA THR A 429 -19.81 -19.95 17.94
C THR A 429 -20.79 -21.12 17.89
N LEU A 430 -20.49 -22.22 18.59
CA LEU A 430 -21.36 -23.38 18.65
C LEU A 430 -22.67 -23.07 19.38
N ILE A 431 -22.61 -22.37 20.53
CA ILE A 431 -23.80 -21.98 21.27
C ILE A 431 -24.67 -21.01 20.48
N ASP A 432 -24.06 -20.00 19.85
CA ASP A 432 -24.78 -19.07 18.99
C ASP A 432 -25.45 -19.81 17.81
N ALA A 433 -24.76 -20.78 17.19
CA ALA A 433 -25.33 -21.59 16.12
C ALA A 433 -26.53 -22.44 16.57
N VAL A 434 -26.43 -23.10 17.73
CA VAL A 434 -27.55 -23.87 18.30
C VAL A 434 -28.71 -22.96 18.69
N SER A 435 -28.43 -21.78 19.27
CA SER A 435 -29.45 -20.80 19.62
C SER A 435 -30.20 -20.28 18.38
N LEU A 436 -29.49 -20.01 17.29
CA LEU A 436 -30.10 -19.62 16.01
C LEU A 436 -31.01 -20.73 15.46
N LEU A 437 -30.55 -21.99 15.45
CA LEU A 437 -31.38 -23.11 14.99
C LEU A 437 -32.62 -23.32 15.86
N LEU A 438 -32.49 -23.21 17.18
CA LEU A 438 -33.63 -23.38 18.09
C LEU A 438 -34.68 -22.29 17.91
N LYS A 439 -34.25 -21.04 17.63
CA LYS A 439 -35.14 -19.89 17.44
C LYS A 439 -35.80 -19.86 16.06
N SER A 440 -35.05 -20.17 15.01
CA SER A 440 -35.48 -19.91 13.63
C SER A 440 -36.02 -21.14 12.90
N GLU A 441 -35.70 -22.35 13.36
CA GLU A 441 -36.09 -23.58 12.69
C GLU A 441 -36.80 -24.53 13.66
N PRO A 442 -37.88 -25.21 13.27
CA PRO A 442 -38.51 -26.25 14.09
C PRO A 442 -37.84 -27.63 13.86
N GLY A 443 -37.79 -28.46 14.89
CA GLY A 443 -37.21 -29.82 14.85
C GLY A 443 -36.12 -30.07 15.89
N GLN A 444 -35.61 -31.30 15.95
CA GLN A 444 -34.50 -31.66 16.83
C GLN A 444 -33.15 -31.23 16.24
N VAL A 445 -32.21 -30.82 17.08
CA VAL A 445 -30.88 -30.33 16.71
C VAL A 445 -29.82 -31.33 17.18
N ILE A 446 -28.90 -31.70 16.29
CA ILE A 446 -27.72 -32.50 16.58
C ILE A 446 -26.49 -31.60 16.50
N VAL A 447 -25.64 -31.70 17.53
CA VAL A 447 -24.36 -31.03 17.59
C VAL A 447 -23.24 -32.05 17.40
N ARG A 448 -22.26 -31.73 16.56
CA ARG A 448 -20.99 -32.48 16.48
C ARG A 448 -19.82 -31.53 16.48
N ALA A 449 -18.74 -31.90 17.17
CA ALA A 449 -17.49 -31.17 17.12
C ALA A 449 -16.33 -32.14 16.97
N ARG A 450 -15.38 -31.81 16.09
CA ARG A 450 -14.20 -32.62 15.82
C ARG A 450 -12.95 -31.75 15.77
N CYS A 451 -11.97 -32.04 16.61
CA CYS A 451 -10.65 -31.42 16.50
C CYS A 451 -9.88 -31.98 15.30
N ILE A 452 -9.21 -31.10 14.57
CA ILE A 452 -8.38 -31.41 13.40
C ILE A 452 -6.97 -30.89 13.63
N GLY A 453 -5.97 -31.65 13.17
CA GLY A 453 -4.57 -31.24 13.19
C GLY A 453 -3.92 -31.60 11.87
N LEU A 454 -3.49 -30.58 11.11
CA LEU A 454 -2.54 -30.72 10.01
C LEU A 454 -1.16 -30.26 10.51
N LYS A 455 -0.07 -30.72 9.86
CA LYS A 455 1.33 -30.49 10.31
C LYS A 455 1.67 -29.05 10.71
N ARG A 456 0.97 -28.04 10.17
CA ARG A 456 1.20 -26.60 10.41
C ARG A 456 0.00 -25.83 10.98
N GLN A 457 -1.15 -26.49 11.11
CA GLN A 457 -2.41 -25.84 11.51
C GLN A 457 -3.22 -26.76 12.41
N ARG A 458 -3.72 -26.22 13.51
CA ARG A 458 -4.64 -26.91 14.41
C ARG A 458 -5.98 -26.21 14.32
N GLY A 459 -7.07 -26.96 14.45
CA GLY A 459 -8.39 -26.38 14.32
C GLY A 459 -9.48 -27.27 14.86
N ILE A 460 -10.70 -26.76 14.77
CA ILE A 460 -11.90 -27.50 15.15
C ILE A 460 -12.97 -27.30 14.09
N VAL A 461 -13.62 -28.39 13.72
CA VAL A 461 -14.78 -28.42 12.83
C VAL A 461 -16.00 -28.71 13.68
N MET A 462 -16.99 -27.84 13.63
CA MET A 462 -18.23 -27.97 14.37
C MET A 462 -19.40 -27.97 13.40
N THR A 463 -20.35 -28.87 13.63
CA THR A 463 -21.57 -28.95 12.84
C THR A 463 -22.78 -28.92 13.74
N ALA A 464 -23.68 -27.98 13.51
CA ALA A 464 -25.01 -27.96 14.11
C ALA A 464 -26.02 -28.25 12.99
N SER A 465 -26.80 -29.31 13.12
CA SER A 465 -27.73 -29.76 12.07
C SER A 465 -29.09 -30.12 12.63
N LEU A 466 -30.14 -29.93 11.83
CA LEU A 466 -31.44 -30.52 12.13
C LEU A 466 -31.37 -32.05 11.98
N LEU A 467 -32.13 -32.78 12.80
CA LEU A 467 -32.22 -34.25 12.71
C LEU A 467 -32.81 -34.69 11.36
N ASP A 468 -33.82 -33.95 10.89
CA ASP A 468 -34.43 -34.15 9.60
C ASP A 468 -33.46 -33.74 8.48
N ARG A 469 -33.12 -34.70 7.62
CA ARG A 469 -32.18 -34.51 6.51
C ARG A 469 -32.84 -33.89 5.28
N HIS A 470 -34.15 -34.00 5.15
CA HIS A 470 -34.88 -33.55 3.97
C HIS A 470 -35.27 -32.08 4.05
N ARG A 471 -35.26 -31.50 5.26
CA ARG A 471 -35.57 -30.09 5.48
C ARG A 471 -34.34 -29.20 5.37
N ALA A 472 -34.29 -28.37 4.34
CA ALA A 472 -33.27 -27.34 4.22
C ALA A 472 -33.53 -26.20 5.22
N LEU A 473 -32.45 -25.57 5.69
CA LEU A 473 -32.52 -24.33 6.46
C LEU A 473 -33.14 -23.23 5.60
N SER A 474 -33.97 -22.39 6.19
CA SER A 474 -34.53 -21.25 5.48
C SER A 474 -33.45 -20.25 5.07
N ASP A 475 -33.71 -19.49 4.00
CA ASP A 475 -32.80 -18.44 3.53
C ASP A 475 -32.60 -17.35 4.59
N ALA A 476 -33.63 -17.04 5.37
CA ALA A 476 -33.56 -16.10 6.50
C ALA A 476 -32.56 -16.59 7.56
N THR A 477 -32.67 -17.86 7.98
CA THR A 477 -31.71 -18.47 8.92
C THR A 477 -30.30 -18.46 8.34
N THR A 478 -30.14 -18.75 7.06
CA THR A 478 -28.82 -18.77 6.40
C THR A 478 -28.16 -17.38 6.38
N ARG A 479 -28.93 -16.30 6.18
CA ARG A 479 -28.43 -14.93 6.28
C ARG A 479 -28.03 -14.58 7.71
N LEU A 480 -28.89 -14.85 8.69
CA LEU A 480 -28.59 -14.60 10.11
C LEU A 480 -27.34 -15.35 10.59
N VAL A 481 -27.16 -16.59 10.15
CA VAL A 481 -25.96 -17.40 10.44
C VAL A 481 -24.71 -16.73 9.87
N ARG A 482 -24.77 -16.25 8.61
CA ARG A 482 -23.64 -15.56 7.99
C ARG A 482 -23.34 -14.26 8.73
N ASP A 483 -24.34 -13.45 9.02
CA ASP A 483 -24.14 -12.14 9.66
C ASP A 483 -23.60 -12.26 11.08
N ARG A 484 -24.07 -13.26 11.84
CA ARG A 484 -23.69 -13.44 13.26
C ARG A 484 -22.42 -14.28 13.46
N LEU A 485 -22.16 -15.28 12.62
CA LEU A 485 -21.05 -16.23 12.84
C LEU A 485 -19.85 -16.02 11.90
N ALA A 486 -20.00 -15.35 10.76
CA ALA A 486 -18.89 -15.16 9.83
C ALA A 486 -17.78 -14.28 10.43
N GLY A 487 -18.13 -13.20 11.15
CA GLY A 487 -17.14 -12.32 11.77
C GLY A 487 -16.19 -13.06 12.71
N ARG A 488 -16.75 -13.85 13.64
CA ARG A 488 -15.95 -14.62 14.62
C ARG A 488 -15.14 -15.73 13.95
N THR A 489 -15.70 -16.45 12.97
CA THR A 489 -14.95 -17.52 12.28
C THR A 489 -13.82 -16.98 11.41
N LEU A 490 -14.02 -15.86 10.71
CA LEU A 490 -12.98 -15.21 9.91
C LEU A 490 -11.84 -14.68 10.77
N ALA A 491 -12.14 -14.14 11.96
CA ALA A 491 -11.13 -13.67 12.92
C ALA A 491 -10.15 -14.78 13.36
N PHE A 492 -10.61 -16.04 13.36
CA PHE A 492 -9.80 -17.23 13.67
C PHE A 492 -9.52 -18.07 12.41
N GLY A 493 -9.25 -17.43 11.26
CA GLY A 493 -8.78 -18.09 10.04
C GLY A 493 -9.71 -19.18 9.48
N GLY A 494 -10.98 -19.12 9.85
CA GLY A 494 -11.99 -20.14 9.64
C GLY A 494 -13.06 -19.74 8.63
N SER A 495 -14.13 -20.53 8.54
CA SER A 495 -15.29 -20.21 7.71
C SER A 495 -16.58 -20.82 8.24
N VAL A 496 -17.72 -20.21 7.87
CA VAL A 496 -19.06 -20.76 8.09
C VAL A 496 -19.71 -21.05 6.75
N ARG A 497 -20.30 -22.25 6.63
CA ARG A 497 -21.08 -22.66 5.47
C ARG A 497 -22.37 -23.32 5.92
N CYS A 498 -23.49 -22.90 5.35
CA CYS A 498 -24.76 -23.61 5.48
C CYS A 498 -24.89 -24.57 4.31
N ARG A 499 -25.26 -25.83 4.58
CA ARG A 499 -25.52 -26.83 3.55
C ARG A 499 -26.79 -27.59 3.92
N GLN A 500 -27.85 -27.44 3.13
CA GLN A 500 -29.14 -28.10 3.38
C GLN A 500 -29.60 -27.87 4.82
N ASN A 501 -29.55 -28.90 5.66
CA ASN A 501 -30.03 -28.91 7.04
C ASN A 501 -28.96 -28.60 8.11
N ARG A 502 -27.73 -28.23 7.71
CA ARG A 502 -26.60 -28.11 8.64
C ARG A 502 -25.79 -26.82 8.47
N ILE A 503 -25.35 -26.29 9.59
CA ILE A 503 -24.35 -25.22 9.71
C ILE A 503 -23.01 -25.89 9.99
N ILE A 504 -22.02 -25.65 9.13
CA ILE A 504 -20.65 -26.13 9.26
C ILE A 504 -19.79 -24.92 9.60
N MET A 505 -19.09 -24.98 10.74
CA MET A 505 -18.19 -23.95 11.22
C MET A 505 -16.80 -24.55 11.34
N VAL A 506 -15.81 -23.86 10.80
CA VAL A 506 -14.40 -24.25 10.90
C VAL A 506 -13.68 -23.08 11.54
N LEU A 507 -12.84 -23.37 12.53
CA LEU A 507 -11.94 -22.41 13.18
C LEU A 507 -10.53 -23.00 13.16
N VAL A 508 -9.54 -22.18 12.83
CA VAL A 508 -8.16 -22.64 12.62
C VAL A 508 -7.17 -21.68 13.27
N GLU A 509 -6.12 -22.24 13.84
CA GLU A 509 -4.99 -21.50 14.34
C GLU A 509 -3.69 -22.02 13.74
N SER A 510 -2.76 -21.11 13.49
CA SER A 510 -1.40 -21.50 13.11
C SER A 510 -0.75 -22.18 14.31
N ALA A 511 -0.26 -23.40 14.11
CA ALA A 511 0.40 -24.13 15.18
C ALA A 511 1.71 -23.42 15.54
N ALA A 512 1.68 -22.54 16.53
CA ALA A 512 2.89 -22.13 17.22
C ALA A 512 3.48 -23.39 17.88
N PRO A 513 4.82 -23.57 17.87
CA PRO A 513 5.43 -24.68 18.61
C PRO A 513 5.02 -24.53 20.08
N LEU A 514 4.34 -25.55 20.60
CA LEU A 514 4.04 -25.64 22.03
C LEU A 514 5.38 -25.48 22.77
N ARG A 515 5.55 -24.39 23.52
CA ARG A 515 6.56 -24.34 24.59
C ARG A 515 6.20 -25.51 25.52
N ARG A 516 7.01 -26.57 25.47
CA ARG A 516 7.04 -27.60 26.51
C ARG A 516 7.57 -26.93 27.78
N GLU A 517 6.68 -26.31 28.53
CA GLU A 517 6.86 -26.22 29.98
C GLU A 517 6.23 -27.48 30.56
N SER A 518 7.05 -28.53 30.66
CA SER A 518 6.71 -29.72 31.43
C SER A 518 7.98 -30.30 32.02
N ALA A 519 8.07 -30.20 33.34
CA ALA A 519 8.72 -31.17 34.23
C ALA A 519 10.25 -31.30 34.14
N GLU A 520 10.96 -30.30 34.69
CA GLU A 520 12.32 -30.47 35.23
C GLU A 520 12.43 -29.66 36.54
N SER A 521 11.62 -30.02 37.54
CA SER A 521 11.79 -29.51 38.92
C SER A 521 11.45 -30.54 40.00
N ALA A 522 11.33 -31.82 39.62
CA ALA A 522 11.22 -32.92 40.55
C ALA A 522 12.18 -34.02 40.09
N VAL A 523 13.44 -33.89 40.52
CA VAL A 523 14.47 -34.93 40.78
C VAL A 523 15.82 -34.23 40.71
N SER A 524 16.24 -33.63 41.82
CA SER A 524 17.64 -33.60 42.27
C SER A 524 17.64 -33.02 43.69
N GLY A 525 17.36 -33.89 44.66
CA GLY A 525 17.88 -33.69 45.99
C GLY A 525 19.26 -34.33 46.00
N THR A 526 20.30 -33.56 46.32
CA THR A 526 21.37 -33.91 47.27
C THR A 526 22.42 -32.80 47.38
N SER A 527 22.98 -32.70 48.58
CA SER A 527 24.17 -31.95 48.99
C SER A 527 23.99 -30.50 49.43
N ILE A 528 23.45 -30.36 50.64
CA ILE A 528 23.86 -29.32 51.59
C ILE A 528 25.35 -29.52 51.88
N ALA A 529 26.17 -28.52 51.58
CA ALA A 529 27.51 -28.38 52.15
C ALA A 529 27.76 -26.90 52.47
N SER A 530 27.96 -26.68 53.76
CA SER A 530 28.38 -25.47 54.45
C SER A 530 29.65 -24.84 53.87
N HIS A 531 29.69 -23.52 53.78
CA HIS A 531 30.89 -22.75 54.12
C HIS A 531 30.54 -21.31 54.51
N SER A 532 30.58 -21.06 55.81
CA SER A 532 30.87 -19.77 56.43
C SER A 532 32.28 -19.33 56.04
N TRP A 533 32.52 -18.04 55.76
CA TRP A 533 33.76 -17.34 56.14
C TRP A 533 33.50 -15.82 56.13
N ASP A 534 33.57 -15.23 57.32
CA ASP A 534 33.67 -13.81 57.61
C ASP A 534 34.99 -13.22 57.09
N GLY A 535 35.02 -11.89 56.90
CA GLY A 535 36.17 -11.10 57.34
C GLY A 535 36.85 -10.15 56.34
N GLN A 536 36.68 -8.86 56.63
CA GLN A 536 37.67 -7.76 56.53
C GLN A 536 37.86 -6.98 55.22
N GLN A 537 37.28 -5.77 55.24
CA GLN A 537 37.96 -4.45 55.26
C GLN A 537 39.36 -4.34 54.63
N ALA A 538 39.49 -3.45 53.64
CA ALA A 538 40.52 -2.40 53.61
C ALA A 538 40.21 -1.31 52.56
N GLN A 539 39.91 -0.10 53.06
CA GLN A 539 40.43 1.21 52.66
C GLN A 539 40.71 1.53 51.17
N ALA A 540 39.90 2.42 50.58
CA ALA A 540 40.27 3.77 50.11
C ALA A 540 39.01 4.59 49.82
#